data_AF-A0A968PT68-F1
#
_entry.id   AF-A0A968PT68-F1
#
_cell.length_a   1.000
_cell.length_b   1.000
_cell.length_c   1.000
_cell.angle_alpha   90.00
_cell.angle_beta   90.00
_cell.angle_gamma   90.00
#
_symmetry.space_group_name_H-M   'P 1'
#
loop_
_entity.id
_entity.type
_entity.pdbx_description
1 polymer ?
#
loop_
_entity_poly.entity_id
_entity_poly.type
_entity_poly.pdbx_seq_one_letter_code
_entity_poly.pdbx_strand_id
1 'polypeptide(L)' 'MAGASFADSNMSGANLSGVLAEGVFLEGVDLTNAVVVDADLSNANMGGAILSGCQSHRI' A
#
# COMPACT_ATOMS: atom_id res chain seq x y z
N MET A 1 -1.26 12.05 0.19
CA MET A 1 -2.73 12.01 0.31
C MET A 1 -3.13 11.69 1.75
N ALA A 2 -2.78 12.55 2.71
CA ALA A 2 -2.99 12.24 4.12
C ALA A 2 -4.48 12.03 4.42
N GLY A 3 -4.83 10.85 4.95
CA GLY A 3 -6.21 10.47 5.29
C GLY A 3 -7.08 9.95 4.14
N ALA A 4 -6.53 9.64 2.96
CA ALA A 4 -7.28 8.94 1.92
C ALA A 4 -7.60 7.50 2.37
N SER A 5 -8.81 7.02 2.07
CA SER A 5 -9.23 5.65 2.35
C SER A 5 -9.34 4.85 1.05
N PHE A 6 -8.65 3.73 1.01
CA PHE A 6 -8.72 2.69 -0.03
C PHE A 6 -9.10 1.34 0.60
N ALA A 7 -9.83 1.38 1.73
CA ALA A 7 -10.24 0.17 2.41
C ALA A 7 -11.00 -0.77 1.46
N ASP A 8 -10.72 -2.07 1.57
CA ASP A 8 -11.29 -3.15 0.76
C ASP A 8 -11.11 -3.00 -0.77
N SER A 9 -10.22 -2.12 -1.22
CA SER A 9 -9.99 -1.90 -2.65
C SER A 9 -9.06 -2.97 -3.24
N ASN A 10 -9.24 -3.32 -4.52
CA ASN A 10 -8.29 -4.17 -5.24
C ASN A 10 -7.23 -3.31 -5.93
N MET A 11 -5.99 -3.39 -5.44
CA MET A 11 -4.78 -2.77 -6.00
C MET A 11 -3.74 -3.81 -6.41
N SER A 12 -4.17 -5.03 -6.73
CA SER A 12 -3.26 -6.10 -7.15
C SER A 12 -2.48 -5.69 -8.41
N GLY A 13 -1.16 -5.90 -8.38
CA GLY A 13 -0.24 -5.51 -9.45
C GLY A 13 0.00 -4.00 -9.59
N ALA A 14 -0.56 -3.16 -8.71
CA ALA A 14 -0.38 -1.71 -8.78
C ALA A 14 1.09 -1.31 -8.56
N ASN A 15 1.57 -0.35 -9.33
CA ASN A 15 2.86 0.30 -9.07
C ASN A 15 2.62 1.56 -8.23
N LEU A 16 2.94 1.45 -6.94
CA LEU A 16 2.87 2.50 -5.92
C LEU A 16 4.26 3.02 -5.55
N SER A 17 5.26 2.84 -6.43
CA SER A 17 6.62 3.27 -6.13
C SER A 17 6.71 4.79 -5.95
N GLY A 18 7.37 5.24 -4.89
CA GLY A 18 7.54 6.66 -4.56
C GLY A 18 6.26 7.37 -4.08
N VAL A 19 5.17 6.64 -3.84
CA VAL A 19 3.90 7.24 -3.39
C VAL A 19 4.04 7.75 -1.94
N LEU A 20 3.63 8.99 -1.73
CA LEU A 20 3.48 9.59 -0.38
C LEU A 20 2.08 9.32 0.16
N ALA A 21 1.95 8.16 0.80
CA ALA A 21 0.74 7.64 1.40
C ALA A 21 0.86 7.62 2.93
N GLU A 22 1.49 8.64 3.51
CA GLU A 22 1.51 8.79 4.97
C GLU A 22 0.06 8.88 5.51
N GLY A 23 -0.27 8.06 6.51
CA GLY A 23 -1.55 8.12 7.22
C GLY A 23 -2.77 7.71 6.41
N VAL A 24 -2.62 6.94 5.32
CA VAL A 24 -3.76 6.42 4.55
C VAL A 24 -4.40 5.20 5.23
N PHE A 25 -5.68 4.95 4.90
CA PHE A 25 -6.37 3.72 5.31
C PHE A 25 -6.35 2.71 4.16
N LEU A 26 -5.62 1.61 4.36
CA LEU A 26 -5.45 0.47 3.45
C LEU A 26 -6.01 -0.82 4.10
N GLU A 27 -6.97 -0.69 5.01
CA GLU A 27 -7.56 -1.83 5.70
C GLU A 27 -8.25 -2.76 4.69
N GLY A 28 -7.91 -4.06 4.69
CA GLY A 28 -8.50 -5.03 3.75
C GLY A 28 -8.10 -4.85 2.27
N VAL A 29 -7.20 -3.92 1.94
CA VAL A 29 -6.80 -3.68 0.55
C VAL A 29 -6.05 -4.90 -0.02
N ASP A 30 -6.29 -5.24 -1.29
CA ASP A 30 -5.51 -6.26 -1.98
C ASP A 30 -4.32 -5.62 -2.72
N LEU A 31 -3.12 -5.80 -2.19
CA LEU A 31 -1.84 -5.38 -2.78
C LEU A 31 -1.04 -6.58 -3.33
N THR A 32 -1.73 -7.65 -3.71
CA THR A 32 -1.09 -8.84 -4.29
C THR A 32 -0.25 -8.46 -5.51
N ASN A 33 1.04 -8.81 -5.53
CA ASN A 33 2.00 -8.44 -6.57
C ASN A 33 2.18 -6.92 -6.81
N ALA A 34 1.74 -6.06 -5.88
CA ALA A 34 1.98 -4.62 -5.99
C ALA A 34 3.46 -4.27 -5.80
N VAL A 35 3.89 -3.11 -6.31
CA VAL A 35 5.25 -2.60 -6.16
C VAL A 35 5.19 -1.33 -5.30
N VAL A 36 5.82 -1.34 -4.14
CA VAL A 36 5.79 -0.24 -3.14
C VAL A 36 7.20 0.30 -2.85
N VAL A 37 8.08 0.27 -3.85
CA VAL A 37 9.48 0.74 -3.72
C VAL A 37 9.50 2.23 -3.41
N ASP A 38 10.27 2.65 -2.40
CA ASP A 38 10.34 4.05 -1.96
C ASP A 38 8.97 4.68 -1.58
N ALA A 39 7.92 3.88 -1.36
CA ALA A 39 6.64 4.38 -0.90
C ALA A 39 6.71 4.79 0.57
N ASP A 40 6.26 6.00 0.89
CA ASP A 40 6.07 6.42 2.27
C ASP A 40 4.69 5.98 2.75
N LEU A 41 4.67 4.83 3.42
CA LEU A 41 3.49 4.27 4.09
C LEU A 41 3.54 4.50 5.60
N SER A 42 4.32 5.50 6.06
CA SER A 42 4.39 5.84 7.48
C SER A 42 2.99 6.14 8.01
N ASN A 43 2.66 5.63 9.20
CA ASN A 43 1.33 5.81 9.80
C ASN A 43 0.14 5.23 9.01
N ALA A 44 0.35 4.48 7.91
CA ALA A 44 -0.75 3.86 7.17
C ALA A 44 -1.40 2.72 7.97
N ASN A 45 -2.74 2.67 7.98
CA ASN A 45 -3.47 1.54 8.55
C ASN A 45 -3.61 0.44 7.49
N MET A 46 -2.81 -0.62 7.60
CA MET A 46 -2.83 -1.78 6.70
C MET A 46 -3.46 -3.03 7.35
N GLY A 47 -4.36 -2.85 8.33
CA GLY A 47 -5.04 -3.98 8.99
C GLY A 47 -5.72 -4.89 7.97
N GLY A 48 -5.39 -6.18 7.96
CA GLY A 48 -6.00 -7.13 7.02
C GLY A 48 -5.66 -6.93 5.53
N ALA A 49 -4.72 -6.04 5.18
CA ALA A 49 -4.26 -5.90 3.80
C ALA A 49 -3.60 -7.19 3.30
N ILE A 50 -3.85 -7.54 2.04
CA ILE A 50 -3.26 -8.70 1.37
C ILE A 50 -1.98 -8.25 0.66
N LEU A 51 -0.82 -8.72 1.15
CA LEU A 51 0.51 -8.31 0.64
C LEU A 51 1.24 -9.43 -0.11
N SER A 52 0.53 -10.47 -0.53
CA SER A 52 1.11 -11.65 -1.19
C SER A 52 1.89 -11.26 -2.45
N GLY A 53 3.19 -11.54 -2.49
CA GLY A 53 4.03 -11.17 -3.65
C GLY A 53 4.27 -9.66 -3.80
N CYS A 54 3.84 -8.83 -2.84
CA CYS A 54 4.15 -7.41 -2.84
C CYS A 54 5.66 -7.18 -2.78
N GLN A 55 6.16 -6.34 -3.69
CA GLN A 55 7.57 -6.05 -3.86
C GLN A 55 7.90 -4.72 -3.19
N SER A 56 8.68 -4.79 -2.11
CA SER A 56 9.39 -3.63 -1.56
C SER A 56 10.88 -3.85 -1.79
N HIS A 57 11.54 -2.93 -2.51
CA HIS A 57 13.01 -2.93 -2.55
C HIS A 57 13.48 -2.21 -1.30
N ARG A 58 14.27 -2.89 -0.48
CA ARG A 58 15.16 -2.24 0.48
C ARG A 58 16.52 -2.15 -0.20
N ILE A 59 17.02 -0.93 -0.39
CA ILE A 59 18.46 -0.69 -0.50
C ILE A 59 19.13 -0.96 0.86
#